data_AF-A0A1I8IDC8-F1
#
_entry.id   AF-A0A1I8IDC8-F1
#
_cell.length_a   1.000
_cell.length_b   1.000
_cell.length_c   1.000
_cell.angle_alpha   90.00
_cell.angle_beta   90.00
_cell.angle_gamma   90.00
#
_symmetry.space_group_name_H-M   'P 1'
#
loop_
_entity.id
_entity.type
_entity.pdbx_description
1 polymer ?
#
loop_
_entity_poly.entity_id
_entity_poly.type
_entity_poly.pdbx_seq_one_letter_code
_entity_poly.pdbx_strand_id
1 'polypeptide(L)'
;LYSRTEAVQELLKACPNPCRSDPCSDLPNAEAGSCLQFSKPLGFYRNKFICRCRKKFFFDMYTNQCQQQPMCNMNACNSAGTRKCIDKAQGFQCLCKPGYSGTRCNAPMNSCQKRRQASDISGNIACRTSLGNQCVSRTGQDLFYCICIPPYQRETDTSRLAAAFRMTATNISSVAKLLPPDNCMAKVDACERVSCGSDSDSGRCMPSGDLLAFVCVCKKNEDGYPLFEGEYCEISVSQWRDWSHWSVCRPECGDSCFQARQRLCSHMDGQAYCKGADEELRACEPACRPCPNRSFAHLSGVFVKETATPLLLAVLSLFLVQLLLLTAIDWFFSPDVSSPL
;
A
#
# COMPACT_ATOMS: atom_id res chain seq x y z
N LEU A 1 4.00 -24.39 -97.74
CA LEU A 1 3.34 -24.42 -96.41
C LEU A 1 4.31 -25.08 -95.44
N TYR A 2 5.11 -24.29 -94.70
CA TYR A 2 6.00 -24.83 -93.67
C TYR A 2 5.16 -25.30 -92.47
N SER A 3 5.47 -26.46 -91.90
CA SER A 3 4.77 -26.93 -90.70
C SER A 3 5.08 -25.97 -89.53
N ARG A 4 4.09 -25.74 -88.65
CA ARG A 4 4.24 -24.91 -87.44
C ARG A 4 5.42 -25.35 -86.56
N THR A 5 5.81 -26.61 -86.65
CA THR A 5 6.96 -27.24 -85.97
C THR A 5 8.31 -26.88 -86.57
N GLU A 6 8.45 -26.82 -87.89
CA GLU A 6 9.71 -26.45 -88.55
C GLU A 6 10.00 -24.94 -88.41
N ALA A 7 8.97 -24.10 -88.45
CA ALA A 7 9.12 -22.66 -88.20
C ALA A 7 9.57 -22.36 -86.76
N VAL A 8 9.11 -23.12 -85.77
CA VAL A 8 9.53 -23.01 -84.36
C VAL A 8 10.98 -23.48 -84.19
N GLN A 9 11.41 -24.52 -84.89
CA GLN A 9 12.81 -24.97 -84.86
C GLN A 9 13.77 -24.00 -85.55
N GLU A 10 13.37 -23.33 -86.62
CA GLU A 10 14.14 -22.25 -87.26
C GLU A 10 14.19 -20.97 -86.38
N LEU A 11 13.09 -20.61 -85.71
CA LEU A 11 13.06 -19.52 -84.72
C LEU A 11 13.96 -19.79 -83.50
N LEU A 12 14.08 -21.05 -83.08
CA LEU A 12 15.02 -21.49 -82.03
C LEU A 12 16.49 -21.44 -82.48
N LYS A 13 16.79 -21.52 -83.78
CA LYS A 13 18.14 -21.27 -84.32
C LYS A 13 18.49 -19.79 -84.37
N ALA A 14 17.50 -18.90 -84.35
CA ALA A 14 17.64 -17.44 -84.28
C ALA A 14 17.51 -16.90 -82.85
N CYS A 15 18.05 -17.61 -81.85
CA CYS A 15 17.86 -17.26 -80.43
C CYS A 15 18.32 -15.81 -80.13
N PRO A 16 17.42 -14.93 -79.64
CA PRO A 16 17.84 -13.72 -78.97
C PRO A 16 18.50 -14.12 -77.65
N ASN A 17 19.83 -14.00 -77.60
CA ASN A 17 20.57 -14.03 -76.34
C ASN A 17 20.45 -12.63 -75.71
N PRO A 18 19.69 -12.44 -74.61
CA PRO A 18 19.54 -11.12 -73.99
C PRO A 18 20.84 -10.58 -73.39
N CYS A 19 21.83 -11.45 -73.14
CA CYS A 19 23.17 -11.07 -72.71
C CYS A 19 24.12 -10.75 -73.87
N ARG A 20 23.70 -10.88 -75.14
CA ARG A 20 24.57 -10.64 -76.31
C ARG A 20 25.12 -9.21 -76.36
N SER A 21 24.34 -8.24 -75.92
CA SER A 21 24.75 -6.83 -75.84
C SER A 21 25.33 -6.45 -74.48
N ASP A 22 25.63 -7.42 -73.62
CA ASP A 22 26.07 -7.22 -72.24
C ASP A 22 25.35 -6.08 -71.49
N PRO A 23 24.02 -6.16 -71.33
CA PRO A 23 23.22 -5.09 -70.72
C PRO A 23 23.65 -4.74 -69.29
N CYS A 24 24.40 -5.61 -68.62
CA CYS A 24 24.92 -5.40 -67.27
C CYS A 24 26.08 -4.40 -67.20
N SER A 25 26.77 -4.15 -68.31
CA SER A 25 27.87 -3.17 -68.33
C SER A 25 27.40 -1.73 -68.22
N ASP A 26 26.22 -1.42 -68.73
CA ASP A 26 25.64 -0.06 -68.70
C ASP A 26 24.73 0.18 -67.48
N LEU A 27 24.48 -0.84 -66.67
CA LEU A 27 23.57 -0.78 -65.53
C LEU A 27 24.25 -0.21 -64.27
N PRO A 28 23.68 0.84 -63.64
CA PRO A 28 24.20 1.37 -62.38
C PRO A 28 24.20 0.29 -61.30
N ASN A 29 25.31 0.16 -60.57
CA ASN A 29 25.51 -0.83 -59.50
C ASN A 29 25.50 -2.31 -59.94
N ALA A 30 25.56 -2.60 -61.24
CA ALA A 30 25.87 -3.93 -61.75
C ALA A 30 27.37 -4.16 -61.88
N GLU A 31 27.78 -5.42 -61.88
CA GLU A 31 29.11 -5.85 -62.30
C GLU A 31 29.12 -6.03 -63.83
N ALA A 32 30.06 -5.38 -64.52
CA ALA A 32 30.23 -5.51 -65.97
C ALA A 32 30.49 -6.98 -66.37
N GLY A 33 29.93 -7.44 -67.49
CA GLY A 33 30.06 -8.82 -67.96
C GLY A 33 29.37 -9.90 -67.11
N SER A 34 28.58 -9.51 -66.10
CA SER A 34 27.96 -10.46 -65.16
C SER A 34 26.60 -11.02 -65.61
N CYS A 35 26.22 -10.82 -66.87
CA CYS A 35 24.91 -11.19 -67.39
C CYS A 35 24.67 -12.70 -67.39
N LEU A 36 23.56 -13.12 -66.80
CA LEU A 36 23.08 -14.51 -66.77
C LEU A 36 21.68 -14.60 -67.40
N GLN A 37 21.46 -15.62 -68.22
CA GLN A 37 20.15 -15.91 -68.81
C GLN A 37 19.25 -16.67 -67.84
N PHE A 38 17.93 -16.45 -67.91
CA PHE A 38 16.94 -17.19 -67.13
C PHE A 38 16.76 -18.61 -67.69
N SER A 39 17.19 -19.64 -66.95
CA SER A 39 17.03 -21.03 -67.37
C SER A 39 15.60 -21.54 -67.07
N LYS A 40 14.74 -21.51 -68.10
CA LYS A 40 13.39 -22.11 -68.20
C LYS A 40 12.25 -21.48 -67.36
N PRO A 41 10.98 -21.53 -67.85
CA PRO A 41 10.53 -22.17 -69.09
C PRO A 41 10.38 -21.25 -70.31
N LEU A 42 10.70 -19.94 -70.28
CA LEU A 42 10.87 -19.10 -71.48
C LEU A 42 11.48 -17.73 -71.12
N GLY A 43 12.74 -17.50 -71.50
CA GLY A 43 13.47 -16.25 -71.25
C GLY A 43 14.25 -15.77 -72.47
N PHE A 44 13.65 -15.78 -73.66
CA PHE A 44 14.29 -15.33 -74.92
C PHE A 44 14.03 -13.84 -75.23
N TYR A 45 13.39 -13.10 -74.33
CA TYR A 45 13.07 -11.68 -74.55
C TYR A 45 14.23 -10.79 -74.09
N ARG A 46 14.41 -9.63 -74.74
CA ARG A 46 15.47 -8.63 -74.46
C ARG A 46 15.63 -8.27 -72.98
N ASN A 47 14.54 -8.39 -72.20
CA ASN A 47 14.44 -8.00 -70.79
C ASN A 47 14.46 -9.21 -69.83
N LYS A 48 14.89 -10.39 -70.27
CA LYS A 48 14.90 -11.64 -69.47
C LYS A 48 16.34 -12.07 -69.15
N PHE A 49 17.07 -11.19 -68.48
CA PHE A 49 18.43 -11.42 -67.99
C PHE A 49 18.51 -11.08 -66.50
N ILE A 50 19.57 -11.55 -65.83
CA ILE A 50 19.93 -11.17 -64.46
C ILE A 50 21.37 -10.67 -64.48
N CYS A 51 21.66 -9.58 -63.79
CA CYS A 51 23.04 -9.13 -63.55
C CYS A 51 23.48 -9.46 -62.11
N ARG A 52 24.78 -9.70 -61.91
CA ARG A 52 25.35 -9.67 -60.56
C ARG A 52 25.47 -8.20 -60.13
N CYS A 53 24.86 -7.85 -59.01
CA CYS A 53 24.92 -6.49 -58.46
C CYS A 53 26.05 -6.35 -57.43
N ARG A 54 26.60 -5.14 -57.32
CA ARG A 54 27.60 -4.77 -56.31
C ARG A 54 27.02 -4.93 -54.89
N LYS A 55 27.91 -5.04 -53.88
CA LYS A 55 27.51 -5.19 -52.46
C LYS A 55 26.43 -4.18 -52.06
N LYS A 56 25.38 -4.66 -51.38
CA LYS A 56 24.16 -3.92 -50.93
C LYS A 56 23.10 -3.65 -52.01
N PHE A 57 23.30 -4.13 -53.23
CA PHE A 57 22.29 -4.06 -54.30
C PHE A 57 21.84 -5.46 -54.71
N PHE A 58 20.58 -5.58 -55.13
CA PHE A 58 19.99 -6.81 -55.68
C PHE A 58 19.36 -6.50 -57.04
N PHE A 59 19.32 -7.49 -57.91
CA PHE A 59 18.75 -7.34 -59.25
C PHE A 59 17.22 -7.49 -59.17
N ASP A 60 16.48 -6.41 -59.45
CA ASP A 60 15.03 -6.43 -59.54
C ASP A 60 14.60 -6.85 -60.95
N MET A 61 13.97 -8.02 -61.07
CA MET A 61 13.53 -8.62 -62.33
C MET A 61 12.33 -7.91 -63.00
N TYR A 62 11.64 -7.01 -62.30
CA TYR A 62 10.53 -6.23 -62.87
C TYR A 62 11.03 -4.96 -63.53
N THR A 63 12.03 -4.31 -62.92
CA THR A 63 12.63 -3.07 -63.44
C THR A 63 13.91 -3.29 -64.24
N ASN A 64 14.50 -4.49 -64.17
CA ASN A 64 15.82 -4.85 -64.72
C ASN A 64 16.96 -3.96 -64.24
N GLN A 65 16.93 -3.58 -62.96
CA GLN A 65 17.92 -2.70 -62.36
C GLN A 65 18.49 -3.28 -61.07
N CYS A 66 19.75 -2.93 -60.77
CA CYS A 66 20.32 -3.17 -59.45
C CYS A 66 19.82 -2.11 -58.47
N GLN A 67 18.86 -2.49 -57.63
CA GLN A 67 18.28 -1.63 -56.60
C GLN A 67 18.94 -1.90 -55.25
N GLN A 68 18.95 -0.93 -54.34
CA GLN A 68 19.42 -1.19 -52.98
C GLN A 68 18.53 -2.24 -52.32
N GLN A 69 19.12 -3.25 -51.70
CA GLN A 69 18.37 -4.25 -50.96
C GLN A 69 17.50 -3.54 -49.92
N PRO A 70 16.16 -3.66 -49.97
CA PRO A 70 15.32 -3.06 -48.95
C PRO A 70 15.77 -3.65 -47.63
N MET A 71 16.23 -2.77 -46.75
CA MET A 71 16.63 -3.13 -45.40
C MET A 71 15.41 -3.59 -44.60
N CYS A 72 14.20 -3.21 -45.01
CA CYS A 72 12.93 -3.82 -44.65
C CYS A 72 12.70 -5.17 -45.33
N ASN A 73 13.52 -6.17 -44.99
CA ASN A 73 13.31 -7.56 -45.36
C ASN A 73 12.51 -8.33 -44.28
N MET A 74 12.20 -9.61 -44.52
CA MET A 74 11.45 -10.46 -43.58
C MET A 74 12.05 -10.58 -42.17
N ASN A 75 13.33 -10.27 -41.98
CA ASN A 75 14.04 -10.42 -40.70
C ASN A 75 14.38 -9.08 -40.02
N ALA A 76 14.06 -7.96 -40.67
CA ALA A 76 14.41 -6.63 -40.19
C ALA A 76 13.60 -6.26 -38.93
N CYS A 77 12.28 -6.48 -39.01
CA CYS A 77 11.35 -6.21 -37.92
C CYS A 77 10.56 -7.46 -37.56
N ASN A 78 10.17 -7.59 -36.30
CA ASN A 78 9.25 -8.64 -35.87
C ASN A 78 7.89 -8.44 -36.57
N SER A 79 7.48 -9.41 -37.38
CA SER A 79 6.24 -9.34 -38.18
C SER A 79 4.98 -9.23 -37.31
N ALA A 80 4.94 -9.91 -36.16
CA ALA A 80 3.82 -9.84 -35.23
C ALA A 80 3.71 -8.44 -34.59
N GLY A 81 4.84 -7.89 -34.15
CA GLY A 81 4.91 -6.62 -33.40
C GLY A 81 5.05 -5.34 -34.23
N THR A 82 5.25 -5.42 -35.55
CA THR A 82 5.54 -4.26 -36.39
C THR A 82 4.32 -3.79 -37.18
N ARG A 83 4.00 -2.49 -37.07
CA ARG A 83 2.94 -1.83 -37.86
C ARG A 83 3.44 -1.45 -39.25
N LYS A 84 4.65 -0.89 -39.34
CA LYS A 84 5.27 -0.46 -40.59
C LYS A 84 6.78 -0.51 -40.49
N CYS A 85 7.46 -1.04 -41.49
CA CYS A 85 8.90 -0.91 -41.66
C CYS A 85 9.19 0.23 -42.65
N ILE A 86 10.19 1.05 -42.35
CA ILE A 86 10.60 2.18 -43.20
C ILE A 86 12.09 2.02 -43.49
N ASP A 87 12.45 1.91 -44.77
CA ASP A 87 13.84 1.97 -45.22
C ASP A 87 14.42 3.38 -45.02
N LYS A 88 15.63 3.46 -44.46
CA LYS A 88 16.38 4.71 -44.27
C LYS A 88 17.73 4.61 -44.97
N ALA A 89 18.32 5.75 -45.32
CA ALA A 89 19.64 5.82 -45.96
C ALA A 89 20.76 5.11 -45.18
N GLN A 90 20.60 4.94 -43.85
CA GLN A 90 21.54 4.26 -42.97
C GLN A 90 20.88 3.11 -42.17
N GLY A 91 19.87 2.41 -42.70
CA GLY A 91 19.24 1.34 -41.94
C GLY A 91 17.77 1.08 -42.29
N PHE A 92 17.05 0.59 -41.29
CA PHE A 92 15.59 0.49 -41.29
C PHE A 92 15.06 1.06 -39.97
N GLN A 93 13.79 1.47 -39.96
CA GLN A 93 13.05 1.85 -38.76
C GLN A 93 11.76 1.03 -38.68
N CYS A 94 11.60 0.26 -37.61
CA CYS A 94 10.36 -0.43 -37.31
C CYS A 94 9.45 0.48 -36.49
N LEU A 95 8.26 0.77 -37.00
CA LEU A 95 7.17 1.38 -36.23
C LEU A 95 6.37 0.25 -35.57
N CYS A 96 6.43 0.14 -34.25
CA CYS A 96 5.79 -0.95 -33.51
C CYS A 96 4.27 -0.78 -33.41
N LYS A 97 3.56 -1.89 -33.36
CA LYS A 97 2.14 -1.95 -32.98
C LYS A 97 1.99 -1.60 -31.49
N PRO A 98 0.80 -1.15 -31.06
CA PRO A 98 0.46 -1.05 -29.64
C PRO A 98 0.85 -2.32 -28.87
N GLY A 99 1.54 -2.16 -27.74
CA GLY A 99 1.95 -3.28 -26.90
C GLY A 99 3.31 -3.90 -27.24
N TYR A 100 4.00 -3.41 -28.28
CA TYR A 100 5.35 -3.83 -28.64
C TYR A 100 6.35 -2.67 -28.54
N SER A 101 7.60 -3.01 -28.26
CA SER A 101 8.71 -2.07 -28.10
C SER A 101 10.04 -2.66 -28.62
N GLY A 102 11.09 -1.83 -28.59
CA GLY A 102 12.41 -2.18 -29.11
C GLY A 102 12.62 -1.77 -30.58
N THR A 103 13.88 -1.77 -31.02
CA THR A 103 14.26 -1.34 -32.38
C THR A 103 13.70 -2.23 -33.49
N ARG A 104 13.43 -3.49 -33.17
CA ARG A 104 12.81 -4.48 -34.07
C ARG A 104 11.40 -4.89 -33.65
N CYS A 105 10.78 -4.20 -32.69
CA CYS A 105 9.43 -4.50 -32.18
C CYS A 105 9.27 -5.95 -31.67
N ASN A 106 10.34 -6.55 -31.16
CA ASN A 106 10.38 -7.94 -30.69
C ASN A 106 10.10 -8.08 -29.19
N ALA A 107 10.18 -6.99 -28.44
CA ALA A 107 9.88 -6.98 -27.01
C ALA A 107 8.44 -6.52 -26.78
N PRO A 108 7.74 -7.06 -25.76
CA PRO A 108 6.51 -6.44 -25.29
C PRO A 108 6.82 -5.03 -24.74
N MET A 109 5.81 -4.15 -24.75
CA MET A 109 5.97 -2.81 -24.20
C MET A 109 6.06 -2.86 -22.67
N ASN A 110 7.00 -2.08 -22.13
CA ASN A 110 7.19 -1.89 -20.70
C ASN A 110 6.96 -0.40 -20.36
N SER A 111 5.76 -0.10 -19.87
CA SER A 111 5.30 1.25 -19.53
C SER A 111 6.03 1.84 -18.31
N CYS A 112 6.66 1.01 -17.48
CA CYS A 112 7.56 1.47 -16.41
C CYS A 112 8.82 2.13 -16.98
N GLN A 113 9.34 1.62 -18.09
CA GLN A 113 10.53 2.19 -18.73
C GLN A 113 10.16 3.28 -19.73
N LYS A 114 9.17 3.04 -20.59
CA LYS A 114 8.80 3.97 -21.66
C LYS A 114 7.32 3.85 -22.03
N ARG A 115 6.69 5.00 -22.27
CA ARG A 115 5.30 5.11 -22.71
C ARG A 115 5.18 5.14 -24.23
N ARG A 116 3.97 5.02 -24.75
CA ARG A 116 3.71 5.11 -26.20
C ARG A 116 4.00 6.51 -26.74
N GLN A 117 3.55 7.56 -26.05
CA GLN A 117 3.92 8.92 -26.39
C GLN A 117 5.19 9.31 -25.65
N ALA A 118 6.14 9.92 -26.36
CA ALA A 118 7.41 10.33 -25.78
C ALA A 118 7.28 11.47 -24.75
N SER A 119 6.17 12.22 -24.79
CA SER A 119 5.83 13.24 -23.80
C SER A 119 5.38 12.66 -22.46
N ASP A 120 4.84 11.45 -22.46
CA ASP A 120 4.24 10.87 -21.26
C ASP A 120 5.32 10.42 -20.28
N ILE A 121 5.05 10.62 -19.00
CA ILE A 121 5.94 10.23 -17.91
C ILE A 121 5.96 8.69 -17.81
N SER A 122 7.16 8.11 -17.78
CA SER A 122 7.33 6.67 -17.58
C SER A 122 7.00 6.26 -16.16
N GLY A 123 6.58 5.01 -15.98
CA GLY A 123 6.18 4.52 -14.65
C GLY A 123 7.31 4.55 -13.62
N ASN A 124 8.56 4.33 -14.01
CA ASN A 124 9.70 4.39 -13.07
C ASN A 124 9.88 5.79 -12.47
N ILE A 125 9.61 6.84 -13.26
CA ILE A 125 9.63 8.22 -12.82
C ILE A 125 8.39 8.51 -11.98
N ALA A 126 7.21 8.12 -12.46
CA ALA A 126 5.94 8.36 -11.77
C ALA A 126 5.87 7.69 -10.38
N CYS A 127 6.34 6.46 -10.29
CA CYS A 127 6.42 5.71 -9.04
C CYS A 127 7.63 6.11 -8.20
N ARG A 128 8.58 6.92 -8.68
CA ARG A 128 9.83 7.27 -7.97
C ARG A 128 10.61 6.03 -7.51
N THR A 129 10.86 5.12 -8.44
CA THR A 129 11.54 3.84 -8.18
C THR A 129 12.95 3.97 -7.58
N SER A 130 13.63 5.10 -7.84
CA SER A 130 14.92 5.43 -7.23
C SER A 130 14.87 5.61 -5.70
N LEU A 131 13.67 5.80 -5.13
CA LEU A 131 13.45 5.96 -3.70
C LEU A 131 12.89 4.69 -3.05
N GLY A 132 12.95 3.56 -3.75
CA GLY A 132 12.53 2.24 -3.23
C GLY A 132 11.09 1.84 -3.54
N ASN A 133 10.28 2.74 -4.13
CA ASN A 133 8.95 2.39 -4.63
C ASN A 133 9.03 1.43 -5.84
N GLN A 134 7.95 0.71 -6.11
CA GLN A 134 7.92 -0.28 -7.20
C GLN A 134 6.99 0.17 -8.33
N CYS A 135 7.42 -0.06 -9.57
CA CYS A 135 6.57 0.07 -10.75
C CYS A 135 6.28 -1.31 -11.32
N VAL A 136 5.03 -1.56 -11.68
CA VAL A 136 4.60 -2.80 -12.33
C VAL A 136 3.91 -2.47 -13.65
N SER A 137 4.52 -2.90 -14.76
CA SER A 137 3.98 -2.75 -16.10
C SER A 137 2.97 -3.86 -16.40
N ARG A 138 1.84 -3.52 -17.02
CA ARG A 138 0.96 -4.54 -17.63
C ARG A 138 1.50 -4.89 -19.02
N THR A 139 2.12 -6.06 -19.15
CA THR A 139 2.78 -6.52 -20.37
C THR A 139 1.84 -6.40 -21.59
N GLY A 140 2.30 -5.71 -22.64
CA GLY A 140 1.51 -5.50 -23.86
C GLY A 140 0.52 -4.33 -23.81
N GLN A 141 0.46 -3.57 -22.71
CA GLN A 141 -0.35 -2.36 -22.57
C GLN A 141 0.51 -1.13 -22.31
N ASP A 142 -0.05 0.06 -22.51
CA ASP A 142 0.60 1.34 -22.12
C ASP A 142 0.16 1.79 -20.72
N LEU A 143 0.07 0.81 -19.81
CA LEU A 143 -0.47 0.97 -18.46
C LEU A 143 0.52 0.38 -17.46
N PHE A 144 0.68 1.06 -16.34
CA PHE A 144 1.41 0.59 -15.18
C PHE A 144 0.63 0.96 -13.92
N TYR A 145 1.01 0.35 -12.80
CA TYR A 145 0.61 0.81 -11.48
C TYR A 145 1.82 0.89 -10.56
N CYS A 146 1.71 1.71 -9.52
CA CYS A 146 2.76 1.90 -8.54
C CYS A 146 2.43 1.19 -7.23
N ILE A 147 3.45 0.65 -6.57
CA ILE A 147 3.38 0.23 -5.17
C ILE A 147 4.26 1.19 -4.40
N CYS A 148 3.62 2.04 -3.60
CA CYS A 148 4.31 3.07 -2.82
C CYS A 148 4.72 2.52 -1.46
N ILE A 149 5.98 2.72 -1.09
CA ILE A 149 6.44 2.47 0.27
C ILE A 149 6.23 3.74 1.11
N PRO A 150 5.95 3.63 2.43
CA PRO A 150 5.91 4.82 3.30
C PRO A 150 7.21 5.65 3.17
N PRO A 151 7.14 7.00 3.21
CA PRO A 151 5.96 7.84 3.41
C PRO A 151 5.24 8.22 2.09
N TYR A 152 5.56 7.56 0.97
CA TYR A 152 5.01 7.93 -0.33
C TYR A 152 3.56 7.47 -0.51
N GLN A 153 2.76 8.31 -1.16
CA GLN A 153 1.38 8.03 -1.54
C GLN A 153 1.08 8.57 -2.94
N ARG A 154 -0.08 8.16 -3.47
CA ARG A 154 -0.62 8.72 -4.71
C ARG A 154 -0.97 10.18 -4.50
N GLU A 155 -0.39 11.05 -5.31
CA GLU A 155 -0.76 12.46 -5.35
C GLU A 155 -1.90 12.66 -6.34
N THR A 156 -2.96 13.32 -5.86
CA THR A 156 -4.16 13.66 -6.64
C THR A 156 -4.29 15.17 -6.85
N ASP A 157 -3.56 15.99 -6.09
CA ASP A 157 -3.55 17.44 -6.23
C ASP A 157 -2.54 17.89 -7.29
N THR A 158 -3.07 18.24 -8.47
CA THR A 158 -2.30 18.75 -9.62
C THR A 158 -1.47 20.01 -9.30
N SER A 159 -1.85 20.79 -8.29
CA SER A 159 -1.15 22.01 -7.87
C SER A 159 0.13 21.68 -7.09
N ARG A 160 0.06 20.69 -6.19
CA ARG A 160 1.22 20.16 -5.44
C ARG A 160 2.21 19.45 -6.37
N LEU A 161 1.71 18.76 -7.38
CA LEU A 161 2.51 18.14 -8.44
C LEU A 161 3.29 19.17 -9.27
N ALA A 162 2.65 20.27 -9.66
CA ALA A 162 3.32 21.34 -10.41
C ALA A 162 4.48 21.96 -9.61
N ALA A 163 4.33 22.09 -8.29
CA ALA A 163 5.38 22.55 -7.39
C ALA A 163 6.54 21.53 -7.29
N ALA A 164 6.24 20.23 -7.18
CA ALA A 164 7.26 19.17 -7.13
C ALA A 164 8.15 19.13 -8.39
N PHE A 165 7.60 19.48 -9.56
CA PHE A 165 8.33 19.56 -10.82
C PHE A 165 8.87 20.97 -11.16
N ARG A 166 8.70 21.97 -10.28
CA ARG A 166 9.10 23.37 -10.50
C ARG A 166 8.57 23.97 -11.83
N MET A 167 7.30 23.71 -12.15
CA MET A 167 6.67 24.14 -13.40
C MET A 167 5.82 25.41 -13.22
N THR A 168 5.68 26.23 -14.28
CA THR A 168 4.85 27.45 -14.29
C THR A 168 3.35 27.15 -14.44
N ALA A 169 2.50 27.95 -13.79
CA ALA A 169 1.04 27.72 -13.67
C ALA A 169 0.25 27.62 -14.99
N THR A 170 0.78 28.16 -16.09
CA THR A 170 0.15 28.12 -17.44
C THR A 170 0.11 26.73 -18.08
N ASN A 171 0.77 25.72 -17.48
CA ASN A 171 0.87 24.35 -18.02
C ASN A 171 0.13 23.29 -17.17
N ILE A 172 -0.56 23.68 -16.09
CA ILE A 172 -1.14 22.75 -15.09
C ILE A 172 -2.17 21.79 -15.72
N SER A 173 -3.04 22.28 -16.61
CA SER A 173 -4.05 21.47 -17.30
C SER A 173 -3.46 20.52 -18.36
N SER A 174 -2.29 20.85 -18.91
CA SER A 174 -1.49 19.96 -19.77
C SER A 174 -0.80 18.86 -18.93
N VAL A 175 -0.27 19.24 -17.77
CA VAL A 175 0.48 18.38 -16.85
C VAL A 175 -0.42 17.37 -16.16
N ALA A 176 -1.64 17.74 -15.76
CA ALA A 176 -2.63 16.81 -15.24
C ALA A 176 -3.00 15.69 -16.24
N LYS A 177 -2.95 15.96 -17.55
CA LYS A 177 -3.14 14.95 -18.61
C LYS A 177 -1.91 14.03 -18.80
N LEU A 178 -0.72 14.53 -18.49
CA LEU A 178 0.56 13.81 -18.63
C LEU A 178 0.91 13.00 -17.38
N LEU A 179 0.29 13.32 -16.25
CA LEU A 179 0.49 12.62 -14.99
C LEU A 179 -0.30 11.32 -14.95
N PRO A 180 0.39 10.18 -14.77
CA PRO A 180 -0.29 8.90 -14.70
C PRO A 180 -1.17 8.82 -13.44
N PRO A 181 -2.36 8.20 -13.55
CA PRO A 181 -3.31 8.09 -12.43
C PRO A 181 -2.73 7.31 -11.24
N ASP A 182 -1.77 6.42 -11.47
CA ASP A 182 -0.95 5.80 -10.44
C ASP A 182 0.43 6.47 -10.37
N ASN A 183 0.78 6.99 -9.20
CA ASN A 183 2.06 7.62 -8.92
C ASN A 183 2.38 7.50 -7.41
N CYS A 184 3.61 7.80 -7.02
CA CYS A 184 4.05 7.84 -5.60
C CYS A 184 4.70 9.19 -5.28
N MET A 185 4.06 10.28 -5.71
CA MET A 185 4.67 11.61 -5.67
C MET A 185 4.38 12.39 -4.39
N ALA A 186 3.26 12.10 -3.73
CA ALA A 186 2.92 12.70 -2.45
C ALA A 186 3.79 12.08 -1.36
N LYS A 187 4.23 12.90 -0.40
CA LYS A 187 4.74 12.43 0.88
C LYS A 187 3.69 12.75 1.92
N VAL A 188 3.25 11.73 2.62
CA VAL A 188 2.27 11.84 3.69
C VAL A 188 2.96 11.47 4.98
N ASP A 189 2.87 12.35 5.95
CA ASP A 189 3.41 12.07 7.27
C ASP A 189 2.68 10.90 7.92
N ALA A 190 3.34 10.25 8.87
CA ALA A 190 2.76 9.10 9.54
C ALA A 190 1.50 9.47 10.36
N CYS A 191 1.29 10.75 10.68
CA CYS A 191 0.13 11.22 11.42
C CYS A 191 -1.17 11.26 10.61
N GLU A 192 -1.14 11.35 9.28
CA GLU A 192 -2.37 11.26 8.48
C GLU A 192 -3.05 9.87 8.55
N ARG A 193 -2.35 8.84 9.03
CA ARG A 193 -2.89 7.47 9.17
C ARG A 193 -3.14 7.08 10.62
N VAL A 194 -2.89 7.96 11.58
CA VAL A 194 -2.91 7.65 13.01
C VAL A 194 -3.77 8.66 13.76
N SER A 195 -4.65 8.14 14.61
CA SER A 195 -5.42 8.94 15.56
C SER A 195 -4.78 8.85 16.95
N CYS A 196 -4.40 9.99 17.51
CA CYS A 196 -3.92 10.08 18.89
C CYS A 196 -5.09 10.38 19.84
N GLY A 197 -5.84 9.32 20.16
CA GLY A 197 -6.85 9.27 21.21
C GLY A 197 -8.25 9.00 20.66
N SER A 198 -9.24 8.96 21.56
CA SER A 198 -10.65 8.76 21.21
C SER A 198 -11.23 9.93 20.44
N ASP A 199 -10.79 11.15 20.76
CA ASP A 199 -11.26 12.41 20.19
C ASP A 199 -10.08 13.34 19.86
N SER A 200 -10.33 14.39 19.07
CA SER A 200 -9.31 15.36 18.66
C SER A 200 -8.63 16.11 19.83
N ASP A 201 -9.20 16.03 21.03
CA ASP A 201 -8.70 16.69 22.23
C ASP A 201 -7.82 15.81 23.13
N SER A 202 -7.76 14.50 22.91
CA SER A 202 -7.06 13.58 23.82
C SER A 202 -5.54 13.64 23.65
N GLY A 203 -5.07 13.83 22.42
CA GLY A 203 -3.66 13.91 22.10
C GLY A 203 -3.38 14.54 20.74
N ARG A 204 -2.12 14.97 20.55
CA ARG A 204 -1.65 15.52 19.27
C ARG A 204 -0.61 14.58 18.67
N CYS A 205 -0.79 14.24 17.39
CA CYS A 205 0.21 13.49 16.65
C CYS A 205 1.38 14.39 16.21
N MET A 206 2.60 13.91 16.40
CA MET A 206 3.83 14.56 15.99
C MET A 206 4.64 13.61 15.11
N PRO A 207 4.83 13.90 13.80
CA PRO A 207 5.61 13.05 12.92
C PRO A 207 7.12 13.26 13.13
N SER A 208 7.91 12.23 12.84
CA SER A 208 9.37 12.35 12.75
C SER A 208 9.80 13.16 11.53
N GLY A 209 11.04 13.66 11.54
CA GLY A 209 11.57 14.48 10.44
C GLY A 209 11.65 13.75 9.09
N ASP A 210 11.76 12.42 9.10
CA ASP A 210 11.72 11.56 7.91
C ASP A 210 10.29 11.12 7.51
N LEU A 211 9.27 11.56 8.26
CA LEU A 211 7.84 11.32 8.04
C LEU A 211 7.40 9.85 8.19
N LEU A 212 8.29 8.97 8.66
CA LEU A 212 8.06 7.52 8.74
C LEU A 212 7.55 7.07 10.10
N ALA A 213 7.92 7.78 11.15
CA ALA A 213 7.50 7.51 12.52
C ALA A 213 6.65 8.67 13.03
N PHE A 214 5.97 8.43 14.15
CA PHE A 214 5.19 9.43 14.84
C PHE A 214 5.25 9.15 16.34
N VAL A 215 4.86 10.16 17.12
CA VAL A 215 4.57 10.01 18.55
C VAL A 215 3.27 10.74 18.86
N CYS A 216 2.43 10.13 19.69
CA CYS A 216 1.27 10.80 20.24
C CYS A 216 1.66 11.53 21.53
N VAL A 217 1.48 12.85 21.53
CA VAL A 217 1.70 13.68 22.71
C VAL A 217 0.36 13.90 23.40
N CYS A 218 0.18 13.24 24.54
CA CYS A 218 -1.08 13.26 25.27
C CYS A 218 -1.32 14.60 25.99
N LYS A 219 -2.59 15.00 26.03
CA LYS A 219 -2.99 16.26 26.65
C LYS A 219 -2.73 16.24 28.16
N LYS A 220 -2.35 17.40 28.68
CA LYS A 220 -2.10 17.69 30.09
C LYS A 220 -2.98 18.86 30.55
N ASN A 221 -3.24 18.97 31.84
CA ASN A 221 -3.89 20.14 32.41
C ASN A 221 -2.89 21.32 32.55
N GLU A 222 -3.36 22.47 33.02
CA GLU A 222 -2.55 23.69 33.15
C GLU A 222 -1.36 23.51 34.12
N ASP A 223 -1.54 22.66 35.14
CA ASP A 223 -0.49 22.31 36.10
C ASP A 223 0.48 21.23 35.58
N GLY A 224 0.26 20.71 34.37
CA GLY A 224 1.12 19.73 33.71
C GLY A 224 0.86 18.26 34.07
N TYR A 225 -0.23 17.96 34.79
CA TYR A 225 -0.64 16.58 35.04
C TYR A 225 -1.27 15.94 33.80
N PRO A 226 -0.95 14.67 33.50
CA PRO A 226 -1.51 13.97 32.35
C PRO A 226 -3.03 13.78 32.50
N LEU A 227 -3.76 14.18 31.46
CA LEU A 227 -5.20 13.90 31.32
C LEU A 227 -5.44 12.60 30.57
N PHE A 228 -4.49 12.20 29.72
CA PHE A 228 -4.52 10.96 28.95
C PHE A 228 -3.15 10.30 28.96
N GLU A 229 -3.13 8.98 28.86
CA GLU A 229 -1.95 8.12 28.80
C GLU A 229 -2.16 6.98 27.78
N GLY A 230 -1.12 6.18 27.54
CA GLY A 230 -1.07 5.17 26.49
C GLY A 230 -0.20 5.59 25.29
N GLU A 231 0.04 4.66 24.37
CA GLU A 231 0.85 4.90 23.17
C GLU A 231 0.14 5.87 22.21
N TYR A 232 -1.19 5.84 22.21
CA TYR A 232 -2.06 6.64 21.36
C TYR A 232 -2.93 7.62 22.17
N CYS A 233 -2.69 7.82 23.47
CA CYS A 233 -3.53 8.65 24.34
C CYS A 233 -4.98 8.14 24.44
N GLU A 234 -5.15 6.83 24.38
CA GLU A 234 -6.42 6.11 24.40
C GLU A 234 -6.97 5.91 25.82
N ILE A 235 -6.15 6.14 26.85
CA ILE A 235 -6.54 5.94 28.25
C ILE A 235 -6.73 7.31 28.90
N SER A 236 -7.93 7.62 29.35
CA SER A 236 -8.21 8.81 30.15
C SER A 236 -7.76 8.60 31.60
N VAL A 237 -7.00 9.56 32.13
CA VAL A 237 -6.48 9.53 33.49
C VAL A 237 -7.49 10.20 34.41
N SER A 238 -7.86 9.51 35.51
CA SER A 238 -8.74 10.10 36.51
C SER A 238 -7.99 11.15 37.34
N GLN A 239 -8.65 12.26 37.63
CA GLN A 239 -8.08 13.36 38.41
C GLN A 239 -8.66 13.41 39.81
N TRP A 240 -7.77 13.57 40.80
CA TRP A 240 -8.15 13.95 42.14
C TRP A 240 -8.70 15.37 42.12
N ARG A 241 -9.86 15.58 42.75
CA ARG A 241 -10.30 16.92 43.12
C ARG A 241 -9.48 17.45 44.28
N ASP A 242 -9.61 18.74 44.53
CA ASP A 242 -9.06 19.35 45.73
C ASP A 242 -9.55 18.64 46.98
N TRP A 243 -8.65 18.56 47.95
CA TRP A 243 -9.02 18.12 49.29
C TRP A 243 -10.11 19.03 49.85
N SER A 244 -11.07 18.42 50.54
CA SER A 244 -12.00 19.17 51.38
C SER A 244 -11.23 19.96 52.41
N HIS A 245 -11.88 20.98 52.97
CA HIS A 245 -11.42 21.56 54.21
C HIS A 245 -11.32 20.48 55.29
N TRP A 246 -10.36 20.65 56.20
CA TRP A 246 -10.24 19.80 57.38
C TRP A 246 -11.50 19.88 58.22
N SER A 247 -12.01 18.72 58.62
CA SER A 247 -13.13 18.64 59.54
C SER A 247 -12.77 19.24 60.90
N VAL A 248 -13.79 19.55 61.69
CA VAL A 248 -13.61 19.84 63.12
C VAL A 248 -13.04 18.62 63.83
N CYS A 249 -12.25 18.84 64.88
CA CYS A 249 -11.68 17.79 65.69
C CYS A 249 -12.76 16.87 66.27
N ARG A 250 -12.71 15.60 65.90
CA ARG A 250 -13.58 14.56 66.45
C ARG A 250 -12.79 13.37 66.99
N PRO A 251 -13.27 12.73 68.07
CA PRO A 251 -14.34 13.20 68.97
C PRO A 251 -13.96 14.53 69.65
N GLU A 252 -14.94 15.31 70.12
CA GLU A 252 -14.69 16.65 70.72
C GLU A 252 -13.87 16.58 72.02
N CYS A 253 -13.81 15.40 72.63
CA CYS A 253 -13.06 15.11 73.84
C CYS A 253 -12.59 13.65 73.85
N GLY A 254 -11.54 13.35 74.62
CA GLY A 254 -10.97 12.00 74.79
C GLY A 254 -9.43 12.02 74.77
N ASP A 255 -8.82 10.82 74.70
CA ASP A 255 -7.36 10.68 74.68
C ASP A 255 -6.74 11.03 73.33
N SER A 256 -7.52 10.92 72.25
CA SER A 256 -7.09 11.27 70.89
C SER A 256 -8.25 11.86 70.10
N CYS A 257 -8.00 12.93 69.36
CA CYS A 257 -8.89 13.39 68.31
C CYS A 257 -8.14 13.76 67.04
N PHE A 258 -8.89 13.66 65.95
CA PHE A 258 -8.37 13.81 64.60
C PHE A 258 -9.23 14.79 63.82
N GLN A 259 -8.58 15.50 62.91
CA GLN A 259 -9.26 16.11 61.78
C GLN A 259 -9.14 15.15 60.61
N ALA A 260 -10.22 15.05 59.84
CA ALA A 260 -10.28 14.28 58.61
C ALA A 260 -10.51 15.25 57.46
N ARG A 261 -9.90 14.96 56.31
CA ARG A 261 -10.28 15.57 55.04
C ARG A 261 -10.42 14.47 54.01
N GLN A 262 -11.28 14.70 53.05
CA GLN A 262 -11.56 13.76 51.98
C GLN A 262 -11.40 14.44 50.63
N ARG A 263 -11.12 13.66 49.60
CA ARG A 263 -11.11 14.12 48.21
C ARG A 263 -11.84 13.11 47.35
N LEU A 264 -12.47 13.60 46.30
CA LEU A 264 -13.18 12.75 45.35
C LEU A 264 -12.31 12.54 44.12
N CYS A 265 -12.33 11.32 43.61
CA CYS A 265 -11.77 11.00 42.30
C CYS A 265 -12.81 11.31 41.22
N SER A 266 -12.37 11.98 40.15
CA SER A 266 -13.24 12.34 39.03
C SER A 266 -12.68 11.81 37.71
N HIS A 267 -13.58 11.33 36.85
CA HIS A 267 -13.29 10.80 35.52
C HIS A 267 -14.37 11.25 34.55
N MET A 268 -14.01 11.44 33.28
CA MET A 268 -14.92 11.97 32.26
C MET A 268 -16.15 11.07 32.06
N ASP A 269 -16.00 9.75 32.17
CA ASP A 269 -17.09 8.76 31.99
C ASP A 269 -17.74 8.26 33.30
N GLY A 270 -17.47 8.92 34.43
CA GLY A 270 -18.12 8.62 35.72
C GLY A 270 -17.54 7.45 36.53
N GLN A 271 -16.88 6.47 35.90
CA GLN A 271 -16.06 5.49 36.62
C GLN A 271 -14.63 6.02 36.79
N ALA A 272 -14.29 6.44 38.00
CA ALA A 272 -13.02 7.10 38.30
C ALA A 272 -12.13 6.23 39.19
N TYR A 273 -10.88 6.06 38.77
CA TYR A 273 -9.86 5.36 39.55
C TYR A 273 -8.62 6.25 39.70
N CYS A 274 -8.38 6.71 40.93
CA CYS A 274 -7.23 7.54 41.25
C CYS A 274 -6.30 6.78 42.20
N LYS A 275 -5.00 6.80 41.92
CA LYS A 275 -4.00 6.18 42.78
C LYS A 275 -3.73 7.06 44.01
N GLY A 276 -3.86 6.49 45.21
CA GLY A 276 -3.62 7.16 46.50
C GLY A 276 -4.83 7.10 47.43
N ALA A 277 -4.69 7.63 48.65
CA ALA A 277 -5.78 7.67 49.63
C ALA A 277 -6.81 8.76 49.26
N ASP A 278 -8.09 8.45 49.41
CA ASP A 278 -9.24 9.36 49.28
C ASP A 278 -9.58 10.07 50.60
N GLU A 279 -9.06 9.59 51.72
CA GLU A 279 -9.18 10.18 53.05
C GLU A 279 -7.81 10.35 53.72
N GLU A 280 -7.65 11.45 54.45
CA GLU A 280 -6.45 11.73 55.23
C GLU A 280 -6.84 12.17 56.65
N LEU A 281 -6.13 11.62 57.64
CA LEU A 281 -6.31 11.91 59.06
C LEU A 281 -5.07 12.60 59.62
N ARG A 282 -5.28 13.63 60.43
CA ARG A 282 -4.21 14.25 61.23
C ARG A 282 -4.65 14.45 62.67
N ALA A 283 -3.69 14.38 63.60
CA ALA A 283 -3.96 14.69 65.00
C ALA A 283 -4.34 16.17 65.17
N CYS A 284 -5.19 16.44 66.16
CA CYS A 284 -5.61 17.79 66.48
C CYS A 284 -4.54 18.57 67.25
N GLU A 285 -4.36 19.84 66.85
CA GLU A 285 -3.51 20.79 67.56
C GLU A 285 -4.34 22.02 67.97
N PRO A 286 -4.45 22.32 69.29
CA PRO A 286 -3.89 21.60 70.43
C PRO A 286 -4.55 20.23 70.67
N ALA A 287 -3.87 19.39 71.45
CA ALA A 287 -4.33 18.05 71.80
C ALA A 287 -5.74 18.04 72.42
N CYS A 288 -6.40 16.88 72.35
CA CYS A 288 -7.80 16.78 72.71
C CYS A 288 -8.09 17.11 74.17
N ARG A 289 -9.28 17.66 74.41
CA ARG A 289 -9.74 17.99 75.76
C ARG A 289 -10.21 16.70 76.46
N PRO A 290 -9.99 16.54 77.77
CA PRO A 290 -10.57 15.42 78.50
C PRO A 290 -12.10 15.51 78.52
N CYS A 291 -12.78 14.39 78.34
CA CYS A 291 -14.24 14.38 78.36
C CYS A 291 -14.79 14.70 79.77
N PRO A 292 -15.90 15.45 79.88
CA PRO A 292 -16.61 15.56 81.14
C PRO A 292 -17.10 14.16 81.55
N ASN A 293 -16.83 13.77 82.80
CA ASN A 293 -17.21 12.48 83.36
C ASN A 293 -18.69 12.17 83.07
N ARG A 294 -18.95 11.32 82.08
CA ARG A 294 -20.23 10.63 81.94
C ARG A 294 -20.12 9.34 82.73
N SER A 295 -20.95 9.21 83.75
CA SER A 295 -21.18 7.95 84.46
C SER A 295 -21.46 6.84 83.44
N PHE A 296 -20.60 5.82 83.47
CA PHE A 296 -20.66 4.57 82.71
C PHE A 296 -21.91 3.74 83.07
N ALA A 297 -23.11 4.18 82.69
CA ALA A 297 -24.35 3.48 83.06
C ALA A 297 -25.25 3.07 81.88
N HIS A 298 -24.93 3.39 80.62
CA HIS A 298 -25.91 3.13 79.53
C HIS A 298 -25.41 2.40 78.27
N LEU A 299 -24.14 2.01 78.19
CA LEU A 299 -23.59 1.33 76.98
C LEU A 299 -23.32 -0.18 77.15
N SER A 300 -23.43 -0.72 78.37
CA SER A 300 -23.33 -2.16 78.61
C SER A 300 -24.64 -2.93 78.35
N GLY A 301 -25.79 -2.24 78.27
CA GLY A 301 -27.11 -2.88 78.13
C GLY A 301 -27.66 -3.00 76.70
N VAL A 302 -27.24 -2.12 75.78
CA VAL A 302 -27.77 -2.09 74.39
C VAL A 302 -26.97 -3.04 73.49
N PHE A 303 -25.64 -3.04 73.59
CA PHE A 303 -24.78 -3.90 72.77
C PHE A 303 -24.94 -5.40 73.01
N VAL A 304 -25.40 -5.80 74.21
CA VAL A 304 -25.65 -7.22 74.54
C VAL A 304 -27.00 -7.70 73.98
N LYS A 305 -27.98 -6.81 73.78
CA LYS A 305 -29.31 -7.18 73.25
C LYS A 305 -29.36 -7.29 71.72
N GLU A 306 -28.62 -6.43 71.00
CA GLU A 306 -28.67 -6.40 69.52
C GLU A 306 -27.70 -7.37 68.81
N THR A 307 -26.64 -7.86 69.47
CA THR A 307 -25.69 -8.81 68.85
C THR A 307 -25.90 -10.26 69.26
N ALA A 308 -26.45 -10.53 70.45
CA ALA A 308 -26.68 -11.89 70.94
C ALA A 308 -27.82 -12.60 70.21
N THR A 309 -28.86 -11.87 69.79
CA THR A 309 -30.02 -12.42 69.09
C THR A 309 -29.72 -12.91 67.66
N PRO A 310 -29.01 -12.16 66.79
CA PRO A 310 -28.64 -12.66 65.46
C PRO A 310 -27.58 -13.77 65.52
N LEU A 311 -26.64 -13.74 66.47
CA LEU A 311 -25.68 -14.83 66.65
C LEU A 311 -26.35 -16.13 67.11
N LEU A 312 -27.30 -16.06 68.06
CA LEU A 312 -28.02 -17.25 68.51
C LEU A 312 -28.87 -17.86 67.39
N LEU A 313 -29.52 -17.02 66.58
CA LEU A 313 -30.29 -17.46 65.41
C LEU A 313 -29.39 -18.08 64.33
N ALA A 314 -28.19 -17.54 64.10
CA ALA A 314 -27.22 -18.10 63.17
C ALA A 314 -26.63 -19.44 63.65
N VAL A 315 -26.39 -19.60 64.95
CA VAL A 315 -25.92 -20.87 65.52
C VAL A 315 -27.03 -21.94 65.48
N LEU A 316 -28.27 -21.57 65.77
CA LEU A 316 -29.42 -22.49 65.68
C LEU A 316 -29.72 -22.91 64.23
N SER A 317 -29.55 -22.01 63.25
CA SER A 317 -29.73 -22.35 61.83
C SER A 317 -28.63 -23.29 61.33
N LEU A 318 -27.37 -23.07 61.73
CA LEU A 318 -26.26 -23.97 61.41
C LEU A 318 -26.45 -25.35 62.05
N PHE A 319 -26.95 -25.43 63.29
CA PHE A 319 -27.27 -26.70 63.94
C PHE A 319 -28.41 -27.45 63.21
N LEU A 320 -29.44 -26.75 62.76
CA LEU A 320 -30.53 -27.34 61.96
C LEU A 320 -30.02 -27.88 60.62
N VAL A 321 -29.16 -27.13 59.92
CA VAL A 321 -28.55 -27.58 58.67
C VAL A 321 -27.67 -28.82 58.91
N GLN A 322 -26.93 -28.86 60.02
CA GLN A 322 -26.10 -30.01 60.38
C GLN A 322 -26.92 -31.23 60.76
N LEU A 323 -28.05 -31.07 61.46
CA LEU A 323 -28.99 -32.15 61.75
C LEU A 323 -29.64 -32.70 60.47
N LEU A 324 -30.06 -31.82 59.56
CA LEU A 324 -30.62 -32.23 58.26
C LEU A 324 -29.60 -33.00 57.43
N LEU A 325 -28.34 -32.55 57.39
CA LEU A 325 -27.25 -33.25 56.71
C LEU A 325 -26.98 -34.63 57.33
N LEU A 326 -26.99 -34.75 58.66
CA LEU A 326 -26.81 -36.04 59.34
C LEU A 326 -27.98 -37.00 59.05
N THR A 327 -29.23 -36.52 59.07
CA THR A 327 -30.39 -37.35 58.69
C THR A 327 -30.42 -37.72 57.20
N ALA A 328 -29.87 -36.87 56.32
CA ALA A 328 -29.75 -37.16 54.90
C ALA A 328 -28.65 -38.20 54.61
N ILE A 329 -27.57 -38.20 55.42
CA ILE A 329 -26.51 -39.21 55.37
C ILE A 329 -27.04 -40.57 55.86
N ASP A 330 -27.85 -40.60 56.93
CA ASP A 330 -28.51 -41.83 57.39
C ASP A 330 -29.52 -42.38 56.37
N TRP A 331 -30.19 -41.52 55.61
CA TRP A 331 -31.08 -41.95 54.51
C TRP A 331 -30.30 -42.53 53.31
N PHE A 332 -29.10 -42.00 53.03
CA PHE A 332 -28.24 -42.47 51.94
C PHE A 332 -27.46 -43.75 52.26
N PHE A 333 -27.24 -44.08 53.54
CA PHE A 333 -26.48 -45.26 53.98
C PHE A 333 -27.31 -46.36 54.64
N SER A 334 -28.64 -46.27 54.60
CA SER A 334 -29.50 -47.38 55.02
C SER A 334 -29.46 -48.48 53.95
N PRO A 335 -28.94 -49.69 54.27
CA PRO A 335 -28.85 -50.79 53.30
C PRO A 335 -30.24 -51.40 53.09
N ASP A 336 -30.62 -51.55 51.81
CA ASP A 336 -31.77 -52.34 51.37
C ASP A 336 -31.86 -53.66 52.14
N VAL A 337 -32.97 -53.86 52.84
CA VAL A 337 -33.43 -55.18 53.25
C VAL A 337 -34.85 -55.37 52.74
N SER A 338 -35.00 -56.47 52.00
CA SER A 338 -36.22 -57.21 51.66
C SER A 338 -37.01 -56.79 50.42
N SER A 339 -36.65 -57.42 49.29
CA SER A 339 -37.61 -58.19 48.48
C SER A 339 -38.35 -59.21 49.36
N PRO A 340 -39.63 -59.53 49.08
CA PRO A 340 -39.88 -60.67 48.19
C PRO A 340 -41.12 -60.56 47.29
N LEU A 341 -41.08 -61.39 46.23
CA LEU A 341 -42.13 -61.83 45.30
C LEU A 341 -42.49 -60.91 44.13
#